data_AF-A0A415JMD5-F1
#
_entry.id   AF-A0A415JMD5-F1
#
_cell.length_a   1.000
_cell.length_b   1.000
_cell.length_c   1.000
_cell.angle_alpha   90.00
_cell.angle_beta   90.00
_cell.angle_gamma   90.00
#
_symmetry.space_group_name_H-M   'P 1'
#
loop_
_entity.id
_entity.type
_entity.pdbx_description
1 polymer ?
#
loop_
_entity_poly.entity_id
_entity_poly.type
_entity_poly.pdbx_seq_one_letter_code
_entity_poly.pdbx_strand_id
1 'polypeptide(L)'
;MGCDQRGHQQPVEGERPIGVLLVFACLIVAIAAVLWGLNSARQQRSGAAFDSGSDSAVASQKDETRDADDSDVAVTAQTFLRTLDKRSATATDSPEGNAIAVRLAWSEDRPMTEAAADMLRAYREVPTAQLALSGYLDIKGNVWGAIVRDGHGWVDMVTVAADVGDASCRLRVIRLSPQASNSKEGS
;
A
#
# COMPACT_ATOMS: atom_id res chain seq x y z
N MET A 1 22.77 15.84 -52.60
CA MET A 1 21.52 16.62 -52.72
C MET A 1 20.38 15.63 -52.98
N GLY A 2 19.28 15.53 -52.25
CA GLY A 2 18.85 16.05 -50.96
C GLY A 2 17.62 15.19 -50.61
N CYS A 3 17.54 14.67 -49.39
CA CYS A 3 16.38 13.93 -48.92
C CYS A 3 15.75 14.72 -47.78
N ASP A 4 14.73 15.50 -48.12
CA ASP A 4 13.77 16.04 -47.17
C ASP A 4 12.39 15.96 -47.84
N GLN A 5 11.46 15.21 -47.26
CA GLN A 5 10.20 15.80 -46.79
C GLN A 5 9.43 14.79 -45.93
N ARG A 6 9.34 15.07 -44.63
CA ARG A 6 8.34 14.50 -43.73
C ARG A 6 6.97 15.03 -44.14
N GLY A 7 6.03 14.12 -44.35
CA GLY A 7 4.60 14.41 -44.42
C GLY A 7 3.86 13.46 -43.49
N HIS A 8 3.92 13.73 -42.19
CA HIS A 8 2.94 13.20 -41.24
C HIS A 8 1.67 14.04 -41.40
N GLN A 9 0.56 13.38 -41.77
CA GLN A 9 -0.79 13.53 -41.19
C GLN A 9 -1.80 12.94 -42.18
N GLN A 10 -2.52 11.91 -41.75
CA GLN A 10 -3.73 11.45 -42.43
C GLN A 10 -4.92 12.27 -41.91
N PRO A 11 -5.88 12.63 -42.77
CA PRO A 11 -7.06 13.40 -42.39
C PRO A 11 -8.07 12.47 -41.70
N VAL A 12 -8.55 12.87 -40.53
CA VAL A 12 -9.73 12.26 -39.89
C VAL A 12 -10.95 13.07 -40.30
N GLU A 13 -11.62 12.64 -41.35
CA GLU A 13 -12.99 13.04 -41.65
C GLU A 13 -13.97 12.13 -40.89
N GLY A 14 -14.92 12.72 -40.17
CA GLY A 14 -16.07 11.99 -39.64
C GLY A 14 -16.65 12.52 -38.33
N GLU A 15 -17.11 13.77 -38.30
CA GLU A 15 -17.96 14.26 -37.20
C GLU A 15 -19.31 13.50 -37.17
N ARG A 16 -19.49 12.69 -36.13
CA ARG A 16 -20.77 12.18 -35.62
C ARG A 16 -20.76 12.23 -34.09
N PRO A 17 -21.91 12.36 -33.41
CA PRO A 17 -22.03 13.07 -32.13
C PRO A 17 -21.73 12.17 -30.92
N ILE A 18 -20.49 11.68 -30.83
CA ILE A 18 -20.01 10.90 -29.67
C ILE A 18 -19.96 11.78 -28.41
N GLY A 19 -19.67 13.07 -28.57
CA GLY A 19 -19.67 14.04 -27.47
C GLY A 19 -21.04 14.19 -26.80
N VAL A 20 -22.13 14.22 -27.57
CA VAL A 20 -23.49 14.39 -27.02
C VAL A 20 -23.89 13.17 -26.19
N LEU A 21 -23.58 11.95 -26.67
CA LEU A 21 -23.85 10.71 -25.93
C LEU A 21 -23.09 10.64 -24.60
N LEU A 22 -21.83 11.11 -24.57
CA LEU A 22 -21.03 11.19 -23.35
C LEU A 22 -21.62 12.18 -22.33
N VAL A 23 -22.09 13.35 -22.78
CA VAL A 23 -22.72 14.33 -21.86
C VAL A 23 -23.99 13.75 -21.24
N PHE A 24 -24.84 13.08 -22.02
CA PHE A 24 -26.04 12.42 -21.49
C PHE A 24 -25.70 11.31 -20.49
N ALA A 25 -24.68 10.49 -20.78
CA ALA A 25 -24.24 9.45 -19.85
C ALA A 25 -23.74 10.04 -18.52
N CYS A 26 -22.93 11.11 -18.57
CA CYS A 26 -22.45 11.80 -17.38
C CYS A 26 -23.59 12.42 -16.55
N LEU A 27 -24.59 13.01 -17.21
CA LEU A 27 -25.76 13.59 -16.55
C LEU A 27 -26.56 12.53 -15.78
N ILE A 28 -26.78 11.36 -16.38
CA ILE A 28 -27.52 10.25 -15.75
C ILE A 28 -26.78 9.74 -14.51
N VAL A 29 -25.46 9.56 -14.59
CA VAL A 29 -24.65 9.11 -13.44
C VAL A 29 -24.67 10.13 -12.30
N ALA A 30 -24.60 11.43 -12.60
CA ALA A 30 -24.68 12.49 -11.60
C ALA A 30 -26.03 12.49 -10.87
N ILE A 31 -27.14 12.35 -11.61
CA ILE A 31 -28.48 12.28 -11.03
C ILE A 31 -28.64 11.04 -10.15
N ALA A 32 -28.13 9.88 -10.59
CA ALA A 32 -28.18 8.64 -9.81
C ALA A 32 -27.40 8.76 -8.48
N ALA A 33 -26.22 9.38 -8.51
CA ALA A 33 -25.41 9.60 -7.30
C ALA A 33 -26.10 10.54 -6.30
N VAL A 34 -26.73 11.62 -6.79
CA VAL A 34 -27.49 12.56 -5.95
C VAL A 34 -28.70 11.86 -5.31
N LEU A 35 -29.46 11.09 -6.10
CA LEU A 35 -30.61 10.34 -5.59
C LEU A 35 -30.20 9.26 -4.57
N TRP A 36 -29.06 8.59 -4.79
CA TRP A 36 -28.53 7.63 -3.83
C TRP A 36 -28.09 8.30 -2.52
N GLY A 37 -27.39 9.43 -2.60
CA GLY A 37 -26.93 10.20 -1.43
C GLY A 37 -28.10 10.74 -0.58
N LEU A 38 -29.15 11.25 -1.22
CA LEU A 38 -30.37 11.70 -0.54
C LEU A 38 -31.16 10.54 0.10
N ASN A 39 -31.15 9.35 -0.49
CA ASN A 39 -31.83 8.18 0.06
C ASN A 39 -31.11 7.60 1.29
N SER A 40 -29.77 7.56 1.28
CA SER A 40 -28.97 7.16 2.44
C SER A 40 -29.20 8.09 3.66
N ALA A 41 -29.35 9.40 3.42
CA ALA A 41 -29.66 10.37 4.47
C ALA A 41 -31.07 10.18 5.08
N ARG A 42 -32.04 9.64 4.30
CA ARG A 42 -33.37 9.27 4.82
C ARG A 42 -33.34 8.00 5.68
N GLN A 43 -32.48 7.03 5.35
CA GLN A 43 -32.37 5.80 6.13
C GLN A 43 -31.79 6.03 7.53
N GLN A 44 -30.80 6.93 7.68
CA GLN A 44 -30.24 7.24 9.01
C GLN A 44 -31.24 7.93 9.96
N ARG A 45 -32.23 8.67 9.45
CA ARG A 45 -33.23 9.36 10.29
C ARG A 45 -34.38 8.46 10.74
N SER A 46 -34.46 7.24 10.22
CA SER A 46 -35.57 6.31 10.47
C SER A 46 -35.24 5.19 11.48
N GLY A 47 -34.01 5.16 12.01
CA GLY A 47 -33.52 4.08 12.89
C GLY A 47 -33.53 4.36 14.40
N ALA A 48 -34.12 5.47 14.85
CA ALA A 48 -34.18 5.82 16.28
C ALA A 48 -35.53 5.43 16.89
N ALA A 49 -35.77 4.13 17.07
CA ALA A 49 -36.76 3.58 18.01
C ALA A 49 -36.52 2.06 18.20
N PHE A 50 -36.82 1.58 19.41
CA PHE A 50 -36.72 0.20 19.94
C PHE A 50 -35.33 -0.14 20.50
N ASP A 51 -35.04 -0.13 21.80
CA ASP A 51 -35.69 -0.58 23.06
C ASP A 51 -35.08 -1.88 23.60
N SER A 52 -34.71 -1.79 24.87
CA SER A 52 -34.38 -2.75 25.91
C SER A 52 -34.01 -4.21 25.58
N GLY A 53 -32.85 -4.61 26.15
CA GLY A 53 -32.66 -5.93 26.77
C GLY A 53 -31.86 -6.94 25.96
N SER A 54 -30.67 -7.32 26.45
CA SER A 54 -30.27 -8.73 26.52
C SER A 54 -28.97 -8.89 27.27
N ASP A 55 -29.10 -9.41 28.49
CA ASP A 55 -28.05 -10.04 29.26
C ASP A 55 -27.90 -11.48 28.74
N SER A 56 -26.74 -11.83 28.15
CA SER A 56 -26.32 -13.23 28.06
C SER A 56 -24.82 -13.30 27.76
N ALA A 57 -24.10 -13.86 28.72
CA ALA A 57 -22.72 -14.26 28.61
C ALA A 57 -22.56 -15.34 27.54
N VAL A 58 -21.63 -15.14 26.61
CA VAL A 58 -21.00 -16.24 25.87
C VAL A 58 -19.50 -15.98 25.86
N ALA A 59 -18.78 -16.81 26.62
CA ALA A 59 -17.33 -16.91 26.54
C ALA A 59 -16.93 -17.27 25.11
N SER A 60 -16.19 -16.39 24.44
CA SER A 60 -15.45 -16.76 23.23
C SER A 60 -13.97 -16.74 23.58
N GLN A 61 -13.47 -17.95 23.81
CA GLN A 61 -12.07 -18.27 23.86
C GLN A 61 -11.46 -17.92 22.50
N LYS A 62 -10.85 -16.73 22.39
CA LYS A 62 -9.94 -16.43 21.30
C LYS A 62 -8.54 -16.54 21.86
N ASP A 63 -7.88 -17.59 21.39
CA ASP A 63 -6.46 -17.87 21.56
C ASP A 63 -5.68 -16.63 21.08
N GLU A 64 -5.34 -15.78 22.03
CA GLU A 64 -4.58 -14.56 21.85
C GLU A 64 -3.21 -14.87 22.44
N THR A 65 -2.35 -15.46 21.61
CA THR A 65 -0.92 -15.52 21.88
C THR A 65 -0.43 -14.07 21.84
N ARG A 66 -0.53 -13.41 23.00
CA ARG A 66 0.05 -12.11 23.27
C ARG A 66 1.56 -12.28 23.26
N ASP A 67 2.16 -11.99 22.12
CA ASP A 67 3.58 -11.76 22.07
C ASP A 67 3.84 -10.34 22.57
N ALA A 68 4.32 -10.26 23.81
CA ALA A 68 4.51 -9.05 24.56
C ALA A 68 5.92 -8.50 24.31
N ASP A 69 6.07 -7.57 23.36
CA ASP A 69 7.09 -6.51 23.39
C ASP A 69 6.66 -5.32 22.52
N ASP A 70 5.49 -4.76 22.82
CA ASP A 70 5.00 -3.55 22.16
C ASP A 70 5.59 -2.31 22.86
N SER A 71 6.87 -2.07 22.63
CA SER A 71 7.40 -0.71 22.79
C SER A 71 6.81 0.13 21.66
N ASP A 72 5.66 0.77 21.94
CA ASP A 72 4.88 1.67 21.08
C ASP A 72 5.65 2.97 20.75
N VAL A 73 6.84 2.80 20.15
CA VAL A 73 7.52 3.88 19.46
C VAL A 73 6.87 3.96 18.09
N ALA A 74 6.13 5.04 17.86
CA ALA A 74 5.52 5.33 16.57
C ALA A 74 6.54 5.14 15.45
N VAL A 75 6.28 4.16 14.59
CA VAL A 75 7.13 3.87 13.43
C VAL A 75 6.95 5.00 12.43
N THR A 76 8.06 5.55 11.95
CA THR A 76 8.09 6.56 10.88
C THR A 76 9.06 6.14 9.80
N ALA A 77 9.04 6.82 8.66
CA ALA A 77 9.97 6.65 7.54
C ALA A 77 11.43 6.87 7.94
N GLN A 78 11.70 7.48 9.10
CA GLN A 78 13.05 7.68 9.62
C GLN A 78 13.47 6.60 10.61
N THR A 79 12.53 5.94 11.30
CA THR A 79 12.82 4.99 12.38
C THR A 79 12.53 3.53 12.02
N PHE A 80 11.81 3.27 10.91
CA PHE A 80 11.34 1.93 10.56
C PHE A 80 12.45 0.89 10.41
N LEU A 81 13.63 1.25 9.91
CA LEU A 81 14.76 0.31 9.77
C LEU A 81 15.19 -0.24 11.12
N ARG A 82 15.28 0.62 12.14
CA ARG A 82 15.60 0.19 13.52
C ARG A 82 14.55 -0.78 14.05
N THR A 83 13.28 -0.52 13.76
CA THR A 83 12.17 -1.41 14.16
C THR A 83 12.21 -2.73 13.39
N LEU A 84 12.54 -2.72 12.09
CA LEU A 84 12.74 -3.94 11.28
C LEU A 84 13.88 -4.77 11.86
N ASP A 85 15.02 -4.15 12.15
CA ASP A 85 16.20 -4.84 12.68
C ASP A 85 15.88 -5.49 14.04
N LYS A 86 15.28 -4.73 14.96
CA LYS A 86 14.84 -5.24 16.27
C LYS A 86 13.92 -6.46 16.13
N ARG A 87 12.88 -6.37 15.30
CA ARG A 87 11.91 -7.45 15.10
C ARG A 87 12.48 -8.64 14.31
N SER A 88 13.46 -8.41 13.44
CA SER A 88 14.11 -9.49 12.68
C SER A 88 15.03 -10.34 13.55
N ALA A 89 15.70 -9.72 14.53
CA ALA A 89 16.53 -10.43 15.50
C ALA A 89 15.69 -11.37 16.36
N THR A 90 14.53 -10.92 16.85
CA THR A 90 13.61 -11.77 17.64
C THR A 90 12.93 -12.86 16.81
N ALA A 91 12.67 -12.61 15.53
CA ALA A 91 12.05 -13.59 14.64
C ALA A 91 12.98 -14.76 14.27
N THR A 92 14.30 -14.54 14.27
CA THR A 92 15.30 -15.57 13.93
C THR A 92 15.35 -16.70 14.97
N ASP A 93 14.88 -16.44 16.20
CA ASP A 93 14.78 -17.41 17.28
C ASP A 93 13.51 -18.29 17.19
N SER A 94 12.61 -18.03 16.24
CA SER A 94 11.38 -18.81 16.02
C SER A 94 11.53 -19.79 14.83
N PRO A 95 11.26 -21.10 15.01
CA PRO A 95 11.57 -22.14 14.01
C PRO A 95 10.58 -22.21 12.84
N GLU A 96 9.84 -21.14 12.53
CA GLU A 96 8.90 -21.14 11.42
C GLU A 96 9.63 -20.89 10.09
N GLY A 97 9.61 -21.89 9.19
CA GLY A 97 10.18 -21.82 7.84
C GLY A 97 9.45 -20.87 6.88
N ASN A 98 9.01 -19.72 7.36
CA ASN A 98 8.40 -18.68 6.56
C ASN A 98 9.52 -17.77 5.98
N ALA A 99 9.38 -17.36 4.72
CA ALA A 99 10.34 -16.45 4.08
C ALA A 99 10.19 -14.98 4.55
N ILE A 100 9.17 -14.66 5.32
CA ILE A 100 8.75 -13.31 5.74
C ILE A 100 9.13 -13.08 7.21
N ALA A 101 10.34 -12.60 7.45
CA ALA A 101 10.83 -12.36 8.79
C ALA A 101 10.05 -11.26 9.53
N VAL A 102 9.68 -10.17 8.85
CA VAL A 102 9.01 -9.02 9.50
C VAL A 102 8.01 -8.35 8.56
N ARG A 103 6.90 -7.87 9.12
CA ARG A 103 5.96 -6.96 8.45
C ARG A 103 5.77 -5.70 9.32
N LEU A 104 5.95 -4.53 8.72
CA LEU A 104 5.59 -3.24 9.30
C LEU A 104 4.55 -2.54 8.43
N ALA A 105 3.61 -1.87 9.08
CA ALA A 105 2.66 -0.99 8.44
C ALA A 105 2.36 0.19 9.36
N TRP A 106 2.37 1.40 8.82
CA TRP A 106 2.05 2.63 9.54
C TRP A 106 1.48 3.69 8.58
N SER A 107 1.03 4.82 9.13
CA SER A 107 0.57 5.98 8.36
C SER A 107 1.39 7.22 8.73
N GLU A 108 1.49 8.16 7.80
CA GLU A 108 2.09 9.47 8.03
C GLU A 108 1.19 10.59 7.49
N ASP A 109 1.10 11.68 8.25
CA ASP A 109 0.33 12.89 7.90
C ASP A 109 1.13 13.80 6.96
N ARG A 110 1.60 13.22 5.85
CA ARG A 110 2.31 13.94 4.79
C ARG A 110 2.14 13.25 3.43
N PRO A 111 2.40 13.96 2.32
CA PRO A 111 2.27 13.41 0.97
C PRO A 111 3.13 12.15 0.75
N MET A 112 2.63 11.24 -0.09
CA MET A 112 3.29 9.96 -0.39
C MET A 112 4.70 10.16 -0.97
N THR A 113 4.89 11.19 -1.79
CA THR A 113 6.19 11.46 -2.46
C THR A 113 7.29 11.84 -1.46
N GLU A 114 6.95 12.62 -0.43
CA GLU A 114 7.86 12.97 0.66
C GLU A 114 8.18 11.75 1.52
N ALA A 115 7.17 10.94 1.88
CA ALA A 115 7.32 9.65 2.56
C ALA A 115 8.29 8.71 1.84
N ALA A 116 8.06 8.46 0.55
CA ALA A 116 8.92 7.59 -0.25
C ALA A 116 10.37 8.10 -0.36
N ALA A 117 10.56 9.42 -0.51
CA ALA A 117 11.89 10.02 -0.59
C ALA A 117 12.71 9.81 0.70
N ASP A 118 12.09 9.97 1.87
CA ASP A 118 12.77 9.73 3.14
C ASP A 118 13.09 8.26 3.37
N MET A 119 12.21 7.33 2.95
CA MET A 119 12.53 5.90 3.00
C MET A 119 13.77 5.57 2.19
N LEU A 120 13.87 6.09 0.95
CA LEU A 120 15.05 5.89 0.11
C LEU A 120 16.30 6.52 0.71
N ARG A 121 16.16 7.68 1.38
CA ARG A 121 17.28 8.29 2.11
C ARG A 121 17.73 7.41 3.27
N ALA A 122 16.80 6.88 4.06
CA ALA A 122 17.11 5.98 5.16
C ALA A 122 17.84 4.72 4.68
N TYR A 123 17.38 4.09 3.58
CA TYR A 123 18.08 2.94 3.00
C TYR A 123 19.47 3.28 2.47
N ARG A 124 19.70 4.50 1.96
CA ARG A 124 21.03 4.94 1.48
C ARG A 124 22.06 5.02 2.59
N GLU A 125 21.63 5.27 3.82
CA GLU A 125 22.49 5.30 4.99
C GLU A 125 22.89 3.90 5.47
N VAL A 126 22.26 2.83 4.94
CA VAL A 126 22.63 1.44 5.23
C VAL A 126 23.69 0.97 4.23
N PRO A 127 24.96 0.74 4.63
CA PRO A 127 26.06 0.52 3.68
C PRO A 127 25.91 -0.73 2.81
N THR A 128 25.22 -1.75 3.31
CA THR A 128 25.02 -3.03 2.62
C THR A 128 23.72 -3.09 1.81
N ALA A 129 22.86 -2.08 1.94
CA ALA A 129 21.60 -2.01 1.24
C ALA A 129 21.77 -1.47 -0.19
N GLN A 130 21.09 -2.11 -1.14
CA GLN A 130 21.11 -1.74 -2.55
C GLN A 130 19.68 -1.72 -3.10
N LEU A 131 19.29 -0.56 -3.63
CA LEU A 131 18.01 -0.42 -4.33
C LEU A 131 18.04 -1.24 -5.62
N ALA A 132 17.13 -2.21 -5.74
CA ALA A 132 16.99 -3.06 -6.91
C ALA A 132 16.03 -2.46 -7.95
N LEU A 133 14.90 -1.96 -7.48
CA LEU A 133 13.82 -1.40 -8.30
C LEU A 133 13.07 -0.35 -7.48
N SER A 134 12.61 0.72 -8.13
CA SER A 134 11.59 1.62 -7.58
C SER A 134 10.70 2.18 -8.68
N GLY A 135 9.46 2.54 -8.33
CA GLY A 135 8.54 3.16 -9.27
C GLY A 135 7.09 3.19 -8.79
N TYR A 136 6.25 3.85 -9.57
CA TYR A 136 4.81 3.83 -9.37
C TYR A 136 4.23 2.47 -9.77
N LEU A 137 3.34 1.93 -8.93
CA LEU A 137 2.74 0.61 -9.12
C LEU A 137 1.36 0.70 -9.78
N ASP A 138 0.74 1.88 -9.78
CA ASP A 138 -0.56 2.12 -10.41
C ASP A 138 -0.50 3.28 -11.41
N ILE A 139 -1.45 3.30 -12.34
CA ILE A 139 -1.51 4.28 -13.43
C ILE A 139 -1.86 5.69 -12.93
N LYS A 140 -2.56 5.80 -11.79
CA LYS A 140 -2.89 7.11 -11.21
C LYS A 140 -1.72 7.72 -10.46
N GLY A 141 -0.68 6.93 -10.15
CA GLY A 141 0.48 7.39 -9.39
C GLY A 141 0.17 7.55 -7.89
N ASN A 142 -0.82 6.84 -7.38
CA ASN A 142 -1.21 6.88 -5.96
C ASN A 142 -0.45 5.85 -5.12
N VAL A 143 0.32 4.96 -5.73
CA VAL A 143 1.09 3.91 -5.07
C VAL A 143 2.49 3.90 -5.64
N TRP A 144 3.48 4.03 -4.76
CA TRP A 144 4.89 3.85 -5.06
C TRP A 144 5.42 2.60 -4.36
N GLY A 145 6.35 1.89 -5.00
CA GLY A 145 7.01 0.74 -4.42
C GLY A 145 8.50 0.73 -4.67
N ALA A 146 9.21 -0.02 -3.83
CA ALA A 146 10.62 -0.32 -4.02
C ALA A 146 10.97 -1.73 -3.53
N ILE A 147 12.02 -2.28 -4.12
CA ILE A 147 12.66 -3.51 -3.67
C ILE A 147 14.10 -3.15 -3.30
N VAL A 148 14.48 -3.44 -2.06
CA VAL A 148 15.85 -3.21 -1.55
C VAL A 148 16.44 -4.56 -1.17
N ARG A 149 17.66 -4.82 -1.61
CA ARG A 149 18.44 -6.02 -1.29
C ARG A 149 19.57 -5.65 -0.35
N ASP A 150 20.02 -6.59 0.45
CA ASP A 150 21.12 -6.37 1.36
C ASP A 150 22.23 -7.41 1.23
N GLY A 151 23.46 -6.99 1.51
CA GLY A 151 24.64 -7.86 1.50
C GLY A 151 24.56 -9.07 2.44
N HIS A 152 23.73 -9.00 3.49
CA HIS A 152 23.47 -10.12 4.42
C HIS A 152 22.34 -11.05 3.93
N GLY A 153 21.77 -10.79 2.75
CA GLY A 153 20.85 -11.69 2.05
C GLY A 153 19.36 -11.41 2.23
N TRP A 154 18.97 -10.46 3.09
CA TRP A 154 17.57 -10.08 3.20
C TRP A 154 17.10 -9.22 2.02
N VAL A 155 15.78 -9.22 1.80
CA VAL A 155 15.11 -8.39 0.79
C VAL A 155 13.94 -7.67 1.42
N ASP A 156 13.92 -6.35 1.34
CA ASP A 156 12.80 -5.53 1.76
C ASP A 156 11.92 -5.17 0.57
N MET A 157 10.63 -5.47 0.66
CA MET A 157 9.59 -4.96 -0.22
C MET A 157 8.88 -3.79 0.46
N VAL A 158 8.94 -2.63 -0.17
CA VAL A 158 8.39 -1.36 0.33
C VAL A 158 7.19 -0.96 -0.52
N THR A 159 6.14 -0.47 0.12
CA THR A 159 5.00 0.16 -0.55
C THR A 159 4.56 1.40 0.23
N VAL A 160 4.35 2.51 -0.49
CA VAL A 160 3.79 3.75 0.04
C VAL A 160 2.58 4.08 -0.82
N ALA A 161 1.41 4.24 -0.20
CA ALA A 161 0.17 4.57 -0.89
C ALA A 161 -0.36 5.91 -0.38
N ALA A 162 -0.63 6.85 -1.28
CA ALA A 162 -1.33 8.09 -0.96
C ALA A 162 -2.75 7.78 -0.49
N ASP A 163 -3.18 8.44 0.58
CA ASP A 163 -4.59 8.49 0.95
C ASP A 163 -5.33 9.53 0.09
N VAL A 164 -6.65 9.58 0.23
CA VAL A 164 -7.50 10.51 -0.51
C VAL A 164 -7.06 11.94 -0.25
N GLY A 165 -6.76 12.68 -1.32
CA GLY A 165 -6.35 14.08 -1.26
C GLY A 165 -4.85 14.30 -1.04
N ASP A 166 -4.03 13.24 -1.03
CA ASP A 166 -2.54 13.30 -0.95
C ASP A 166 -2.00 14.08 0.26
N ALA A 167 -2.81 14.22 1.31
CA ALA A 167 -2.41 14.88 2.56
C ALA A 167 -1.74 13.90 3.53
N SER A 168 -2.01 12.60 3.38
CA SER A 168 -1.42 11.53 4.18
C SER A 168 -1.10 10.33 3.29
N CYS A 169 -0.34 9.39 3.83
CA CYS A 169 -0.03 8.15 3.16
C CYS A 169 0.08 6.98 4.13
N ARG A 170 -0.05 5.77 3.58
CA ARG A 170 0.16 4.51 4.28
C ARG A 170 1.41 3.81 3.77
N LEU A 171 2.28 3.45 4.69
CA LEU A 171 3.54 2.78 4.42
C LEU A 171 3.44 1.31 4.83
N ARG A 172 4.08 0.43 4.07
CA ARG A 172 4.26 -0.98 4.38
C ARG A 172 5.67 -1.42 4.00
N VAL A 173 6.32 -2.16 4.89
CA VAL A 173 7.59 -2.83 4.61
C VAL A 173 7.49 -4.28 5.01
N ILE A 174 7.91 -5.16 4.11
CA ILE A 174 7.98 -6.60 4.32
C ILE A 174 9.45 -6.99 4.17
N ARG A 175 10.08 -7.46 5.24
CA ARG A 175 11.44 -8.02 5.19
C ARG A 175 11.36 -9.52 4.97
N LEU A 176 12.04 -9.96 3.91
CA LEU A 176 12.23 -11.37 3.58
C LEU A 176 13.63 -11.81 3.99
N SER A 177 13.73 -12.99 4.61
CA SER A 177 15.01 -13.59 4.95
C SER A 177 15.30 -14.79 4.05
N PRO A 178 16.58 -15.06 3.72
CA PRO A 178 16.98 -16.25 3.01
C PRO A 178 16.44 -17.51 3.70
N GLN A 179 15.82 -18.39 2.94
CA GLN A 179 15.52 -19.73 3.43
C GLN A 179 16.73 -20.61 3.15
N ALA A 180 17.17 -21.37 4.16
CA ALA A 180 18.14 -22.43 3.93
C ALA A 180 17.51 -23.44 2.95
N SER A 181 17.99 -23.45 1.71
CA SER A 181 17.67 -24.55 0.81
C SER A 181 18.39 -25.78 1.36
N ASN A 182 17.66 -26.72 1.95
CA ASN A 182 18.20 -28.05 2.20
C ASN A 182 18.43 -28.73 0.85
N SER A 183 19.56 -28.41 0.22
CA SER A 183 20.06 -29.13 -0.95
C SER A 183 20.43 -30.54 -0.50
N LYS A 184 19.45 -31.45 -0.54
CA LYS A 184 19.73 -32.88 -0.66
C LYS A 184 20.36 -33.10 -2.02
N GLU A 185 21.67 -32.92 -2.10
CA GLU A 185 22.44 -33.24 -3.30
C GLU A 185 23.50 -34.29 -2.94
N GLY A 186 23.33 -35.48 -3.54
CA GLY A 186 24.36 -36.50 -3.66
C GLY A 186 24.47 -37.52 -2.52
N SER A 187 23.66 -38.57 -2.59
CA SER A 187 24.00 -39.89 -2.02
C SER A 187 25.00 -40.61 -2.91
#